data_AF-A0A7C2G8S1-F1
#
_entry.id   AF-A0A7C2G8S1-F1
#
_cell.length_a   1.000
_cell.length_b   1.000
_cell.length_c   1.000
_cell.angle_alpha   90.00
_cell.angle_beta   90.00
_cell.angle_gamma   90.00
#
_symmetry.space_group_name_H-M   'P 1'
#
loop_
_entity.id
_entity.type
_entity.pdbx_description
1 polymer ?
#
loop_
_entity_poly.entity_id
_entity_poly.type
_entity_poly.pdbx_seq_one_letter_code
_entity_poly.pdbx_strand_id
1 'polypeptide(L)'
;MDKTLKLLWGEGAKKGNFYKRRDFLRHFLAGSALTLASLAEANSAIYQSISSLNAQFLESESPDGAYWEAIRKHFVFDDRLIMMNNGTVGPIPRPVFNTLTRWFRVQMTNPFDVYNFLPEKAEEVRKKLASFVNASPEEVIITHNTTEGINFVANGLDLKPGDEVLMSQLEHPGALHPWRLKAKRSGVVIKEVKIPITPRKAEEIDEAFAAAITPRTRIISVGHTVFITGLITPIKELSAMAHEKGILVLADSAHGLGMLNLDLKALGVDFFASSPYKWLGAPCGVGLLYIRKEVQEELWPTIVTSGWDTYPDARALVLTVRMLML
;
A
#
# COMPACT_ATOMS: atom_id res chain seq x y z
N MET A 1 -38.19 -28.94 36.88
CA MET A 1 -37.18 -28.41 37.82
C MET A 1 -36.63 -29.62 38.54
N ASP A 2 -35.30 -29.80 38.56
CA ASP A 2 -34.56 -30.96 39.09
C ASP A 2 -34.12 -32.02 38.05
N LYS A 3 -32.80 -31.98 37.74
CA LYS A 3 -31.88 -33.02 37.22
C LYS A 3 -30.72 -32.52 36.34
N THR A 4 -30.62 -31.23 36.03
CA THR A 4 -29.52 -30.68 35.19
C THR A 4 -28.52 -29.79 35.96
N LEU A 5 -28.48 -29.86 37.29
CA LEU A 5 -27.56 -29.05 38.13
C LEU A 5 -26.64 -29.88 39.06
N LYS A 6 -26.64 -31.21 38.95
CA LYS A 6 -25.77 -32.11 39.74
C LYS A 6 -24.50 -32.57 39.02
N LEU A 7 -24.18 -32.03 37.85
CA LEU A 7 -22.95 -32.38 37.11
C LEU A 7 -21.79 -31.39 37.30
N LEU A 8 -21.97 -30.32 38.08
CA LEU A 8 -20.97 -29.25 38.23
C LEU A 8 -20.15 -29.29 39.54
N TRP A 9 -20.46 -30.20 40.48
CA TRP A 9 -19.62 -30.40 41.67
C TRP A 9 -19.59 -31.87 42.11
N GLY A 10 -18.79 -32.67 41.41
CA GLY A 10 -18.37 -33.98 41.89
C GLY A 10 -17.27 -33.84 42.94
N GLU A 11 -17.57 -34.25 44.17
CA GLU A 11 -16.60 -34.48 45.23
C GLU A 11 -15.55 -35.51 44.77
N GLY A 12 -14.29 -35.10 44.76
CA GLY A 12 -13.20 -35.95 44.29
C GLY A 12 -11.83 -35.27 44.39
N ALA A 13 -11.55 -34.59 45.50
CA ALA A 13 -10.22 -34.04 45.77
C ALA A 13 -9.22 -35.18 46.08
N LYS A 14 -8.76 -35.88 45.03
CA LYS A 14 -7.53 -36.65 45.10
C LYS A 14 -6.36 -35.69 45.00
N LYS A 15 -5.57 -35.61 46.09
CA LYS A 15 -4.28 -34.91 46.16
C LYS A 15 -3.40 -35.28 44.97
N GLY A 16 -3.35 -34.41 43.96
CA GLY A 16 -2.50 -34.53 42.78
C GLY A 16 -1.33 -33.57 42.88
N ASN A 17 -0.13 -34.14 42.88
CA ASN A 17 1.20 -33.53 42.73
C ASN A 17 1.28 -32.00 42.61
N PHE A 18 1.90 -31.37 43.62
CA PHE A 18 2.51 -30.07 43.48
C PHE A 18 3.45 -30.06 42.27
N TYR A 19 3.18 -29.18 41.32
CA TYR A 19 4.09 -28.86 40.22
C TYR A 19 5.50 -28.67 40.79
N LYS A 20 6.46 -29.51 40.36
CA LYS A 20 7.86 -29.37 40.80
C LYS A 20 8.36 -28.01 40.32
N ARG A 21 9.18 -27.30 41.11
CA ARG A 21 9.79 -26.01 40.71
C ARG A 21 10.49 -26.07 39.33
N ARG A 22 11.01 -27.25 38.95
CA ARG A 22 11.58 -27.51 37.61
C ARG A 22 10.55 -27.48 36.48
N ASP A 23 9.31 -27.91 36.74
CA ASP A 23 8.22 -27.89 35.77
C ASP A 23 7.63 -26.48 35.65
N PHE A 24 7.57 -25.72 36.76
CA PHE A 24 7.23 -24.29 36.75
C PHE A 24 8.23 -23.48 35.93
N LEU A 25 9.54 -23.66 36.15
CA LEU A 25 10.59 -23.00 35.36
C LEU A 25 10.56 -23.40 33.88
N ARG A 26 10.23 -24.65 33.55
CA ARG A 26 10.06 -25.08 32.15
C ARG A 26 8.88 -24.40 31.45
N HIS A 27 7.75 -24.21 32.14
CA HIS A 27 6.59 -23.49 31.58
C HIS A 27 6.78 -21.97 31.58
N PHE A 28 7.53 -21.42 32.55
CA PHE A 28 7.88 -20.00 32.61
C PHE A 28 8.90 -19.61 31.53
N LEU A 29 9.84 -20.51 31.19
CA LEU A 29 10.81 -20.31 30.10
C LEU A 29 10.24 -20.67 28.71
N ALA A 30 9.27 -21.60 28.63
CA ALA A 30 8.53 -21.86 27.39
C ALA A 30 7.56 -20.72 27.02
N GLY A 31 7.20 -19.88 28.00
CA GLY A 31 6.59 -18.58 27.79
C GLY A 31 7.64 -17.49 27.64
N SER A 32 8.58 -17.62 26.70
CA SER A 32 9.43 -16.50 26.29
C SER A 32 8.57 -15.48 25.55
N ALA A 33 7.70 -14.79 26.29
CA ALA A 33 6.92 -13.68 25.83
C ALA A 33 7.92 -12.57 25.51
N LEU A 34 8.34 -12.48 24.25
CA LEU A 34 9.01 -11.30 23.69
C LEU A 34 8.21 -10.07 24.13
N THR A 35 8.65 -9.38 25.17
CA THR A 35 8.00 -8.18 25.71
C THR A 35 7.91 -7.12 24.61
N LEU A 36 6.94 -6.21 24.69
CA LEU A 36 6.82 -5.11 23.71
C LEU A 36 8.15 -4.34 23.54
N ALA A 37 8.90 -4.16 24.64
CA ALA A 37 10.23 -3.57 24.65
C ALA A 37 11.25 -4.39 23.85
N SER A 38 11.28 -5.72 24.02
CA SER A 38 12.21 -6.59 23.30
C SER A 38 12.02 -6.56 21.78
N LEU A 39 10.78 -6.43 21.27
CA LEU A 39 10.53 -6.30 19.83
C LEU A 39 10.97 -4.94 19.27
N ALA A 40 10.79 -3.87 20.06
CA ALA A 40 11.21 -2.53 19.67
C ALA A 40 12.74 -2.39 19.65
N GLU A 41 13.41 -2.93 20.66
CA GLU A 41 14.87 -2.97 20.76
C GLU A 41 15.48 -3.83 19.63
N ALA A 42 14.91 -5.00 19.35
CA ALA A 42 15.32 -5.84 18.23
C ALA A 42 15.22 -5.09 16.89
N ASN A 43 14.14 -4.33 16.67
CA ASN A 43 14.01 -3.51 15.46
C ASN A 43 15.02 -2.37 15.40
N SER A 44 15.29 -1.70 16.53
CA SER A 44 16.27 -0.62 16.60
C SER A 44 17.66 -1.10 16.16
N ALA A 45 18.11 -2.25 16.67
CA ALA A 45 19.39 -2.84 16.29
C ALA A 45 19.44 -3.21 14.79
N ILE A 46 18.36 -3.77 14.25
CA ILE A 46 18.27 -4.08 12.82
C ILE A 46 18.37 -2.79 11.98
N TYR A 47 17.63 -1.74 12.34
CA TYR A 47 17.66 -0.47 11.61
C TYR A 47 19.04 0.18 11.65
N GLN A 48 19.72 0.18 12.80
CA GLN A 48 21.10 0.69 12.90
C GLN A 48 22.06 -0.08 11.98
N SER A 49 21.93 -1.42 11.94
CA SER A 49 22.73 -2.26 11.05
C SER A 49 22.47 -1.93 9.57
N ILE A 50 21.20 -1.82 9.16
CA ILE A 50 20.83 -1.51 7.77
C ILE A 50 21.28 -0.10 7.39
N SER A 51 21.09 0.90 8.25
CA SER A 51 21.54 2.28 7.98
C SER A 51 23.04 2.36 7.79
N SER A 52 23.80 1.61 8.58
CA SER A 52 25.27 1.53 8.44
C SER A 52 25.66 0.89 7.11
N LEU A 53 24.98 -0.20 6.71
CA LEU A 53 25.18 -0.85 5.41
C LEU A 53 24.84 0.08 4.24
N ASN A 54 23.74 0.83 4.32
CA ASN A 54 23.36 1.81 3.30
C ASN A 54 24.44 2.89 3.17
N ALA A 55 24.91 3.47 4.27
CA ALA A 55 25.98 4.48 4.21
C ALA A 55 27.28 3.96 3.56
N GLN A 56 27.53 2.65 3.64
CA GLN A 56 28.71 2.02 3.07
C GLN A 56 28.53 1.62 1.59
N PHE A 57 27.34 1.13 1.22
CA PHE A 57 27.15 0.40 -0.04
C PHE A 57 26.06 0.96 -0.97
N LEU A 58 25.26 1.95 -0.56
CA LEU A 58 24.12 2.41 -1.36
C LEU A 58 24.53 2.99 -2.72
N GLU A 59 25.73 3.57 -2.82
CA GLU A 59 26.31 4.09 -4.07
C GLU A 59 27.26 3.11 -4.77
N SER A 60 27.59 1.97 -4.14
CA SER A 60 28.45 0.95 -4.73
C SER A 60 27.61 -0.16 -5.37
N GLU A 61 27.84 -0.47 -6.64
CA GLU A 61 27.24 -1.64 -7.26
C GLU A 61 27.74 -2.92 -6.57
N SER A 62 26.84 -3.64 -5.91
CA SER A 62 27.07 -5.06 -5.68
C SER A 62 25.73 -5.80 -5.72
N PRO A 63 25.22 -6.16 -6.92
CA PRO A 63 23.98 -6.91 -7.07
C PRO A 63 24.05 -8.33 -6.47
N ASP A 64 25.24 -8.89 -6.22
CA ASP A 64 25.46 -10.20 -5.59
C ASP A 64 26.61 -10.15 -4.55
N GLY A 65 26.41 -9.49 -3.42
CA GLY A 65 27.45 -9.30 -2.42
C GLY A 65 26.97 -9.17 -0.98
N ALA A 66 27.92 -8.86 -0.08
CA ALA A 66 27.71 -8.82 1.37
C ALA A 66 26.50 -7.95 1.80
N TYR A 67 26.20 -6.90 1.03
CA TYR A 67 25.01 -6.06 1.24
C TYR A 67 23.72 -6.88 1.10
N TRP A 68 23.47 -7.50 -0.06
CA TRP A 68 22.24 -8.27 -0.27
C TRP A 68 22.18 -9.53 0.57
N GLU A 69 23.32 -10.16 0.88
CA GLU A 69 23.36 -11.26 1.86
C GLU A 69 22.91 -10.81 3.26
N ALA A 70 23.31 -9.61 3.69
CA ALA A 70 22.86 -9.05 4.95
C ALA A 70 21.36 -8.71 4.94
N ILE A 71 20.87 -8.07 3.87
CA ILE A 71 19.43 -7.79 3.70
C ILE A 71 18.61 -9.07 3.66
N ARG A 72 19.07 -10.10 2.93
CA ARG A 72 18.42 -11.40 2.76
C ARG A 72 18.18 -12.13 4.09
N LYS A 73 19.03 -11.94 5.11
CA LYS A 73 18.87 -12.53 6.46
C LYS A 73 17.61 -12.03 7.19
N HIS A 74 17.06 -10.89 6.77
CA HIS A 74 15.81 -10.38 7.34
C HIS A 74 14.55 -10.98 6.71
N PHE A 75 14.68 -11.70 5.59
CA PHE A 75 13.57 -12.41 4.96
C PHE A 75 13.62 -13.89 5.34
N VAL A 76 12.56 -14.37 6.00
CA VAL A 76 12.50 -15.71 6.59
C VAL A 76 11.70 -16.64 5.69
N PHE A 77 12.30 -17.02 4.57
CA PHE A 77 11.69 -18.00 3.65
C PHE A 77 11.85 -19.43 4.17
N ASP A 78 10.97 -20.33 3.73
CA ASP A 78 11.19 -21.78 3.82
C ASP A 78 12.39 -22.15 2.94
N ASP A 79 13.28 -23.02 3.43
CA ASP A 79 14.50 -23.44 2.72
C ASP A 79 14.23 -24.08 1.35
N ARG A 80 13.01 -24.56 1.10
CA ARG A 80 12.59 -25.16 -0.17
C ARG A 80 11.88 -24.19 -1.11
N LEU A 81 11.77 -22.91 -0.75
CA LEU A 81 11.06 -21.89 -1.53
C LEU A 81 12.03 -20.94 -2.23
N ILE A 82 11.96 -20.90 -3.56
CA ILE A 82 12.57 -19.84 -4.37
C ILE A 82 11.46 -18.83 -4.68
N MET A 83 11.49 -17.68 -4.01
CA MET A 83 10.51 -16.62 -4.22
C MET A 83 10.85 -15.80 -5.47
N MET A 84 10.02 -15.94 -6.52
CA MET A 84 10.13 -15.18 -7.77
C MET A 84 8.88 -14.34 -8.08
N ASN A 85 7.95 -14.22 -7.13
CA ASN A 85 6.63 -13.61 -7.36
C ASN A 85 6.34 -12.40 -6.46
N ASN A 86 7.33 -11.51 -6.29
CA ASN A 86 7.16 -10.26 -5.53
C ASN A 86 6.07 -9.36 -6.13
N GLY A 87 5.86 -9.45 -7.45
CA GLY A 87 4.85 -8.68 -8.16
C GLY A 87 3.39 -8.99 -7.79
N THR A 88 3.13 -10.15 -7.19
CA THR A 88 1.80 -10.51 -6.66
C THR A 88 1.67 -10.08 -5.20
N VAL A 89 2.49 -10.67 -4.33
CA VAL A 89 2.61 -10.36 -2.90
C VAL A 89 4.07 -10.55 -2.51
N GLY A 90 4.69 -9.50 -2.00
CA GLY A 90 6.06 -9.56 -1.52
C GLY A 90 6.17 -10.12 -0.11
N PRO A 91 7.32 -10.72 0.23
CA PRO A 91 7.60 -11.11 1.60
C PRO A 91 7.82 -9.88 2.49
N ILE A 92 7.35 -9.92 3.73
CA ILE A 92 7.67 -8.89 4.72
C ILE A 92 9.00 -9.23 5.42
N PRO A 93 9.90 -8.26 5.62
CA PRO A 93 11.11 -8.49 6.39
C PRO A 93 10.80 -8.54 7.90
N ARG A 94 11.69 -9.19 8.66
CA ARG A 94 11.56 -9.36 10.12
C ARG A 94 11.21 -8.09 10.90
N PRO A 95 11.77 -6.89 10.59
CA PRO A 95 11.38 -5.66 11.29
C PRO A 95 9.91 -5.28 11.14
N VAL A 96 9.35 -5.51 9.95
CA VAL A 96 7.92 -5.27 9.66
C VAL A 96 7.06 -6.24 10.45
N PHE A 97 7.41 -7.54 10.43
CA PHE A 97 6.73 -8.56 11.24
C PHE A 97 6.74 -8.20 12.74
N ASN A 98 7.92 -7.87 13.30
CA ASN A 98 8.07 -7.49 14.70
C ASN A 98 7.20 -6.28 15.06
N THR A 99 7.10 -5.29 14.15
CA THR A 99 6.26 -4.10 14.36
C THR A 99 4.78 -4.45 14.38
N LEU A 100 4.32 -5.32 13.48
CA LEU A 100 2.94 -5.80 13.45
C LEU A 100 2.59 -6.59 14.72
N THR A 101 3.43 -7.55 15.10
CA THR A 101 3.23 -8.33 16.32
C THR A 101 3.18 -7.45 17.56
N ARG A 102 4.01 -6.41 17.61
CA ARG A 102 3.98 -5.42 18.69
C ARG A 102 2.61 -4.73 18.76
N TRP A 103 2.07 -4.25 17.64
CA TRP A 103 0.80 -3.52 17.63
C TRP A 103 -0.41 -4.42 17.91
N PHE A 104 -0.43 -5.67 17.41
CA PHE A 104 -1.45 -6.63 17.82
C PHE A 104 -1.42 -6.90 19.33
N ARG A 105 -0.23 -6.97 19.92
CA ARG A 105 -0.09 -7.12 21.37
C ARG A 105 -0.58 -5.87 22.11
N VAL A 106 -0.28 -4.65 21.63
CA VAL A 106 -0.83 -3.42 22.22
C VAL A 106 -2.36 -3.44 22.16
N GLN A 107 -2.97 -3.80 21.04
CA GLN A 107 -4.43 -3.91 20.91
C GLN A 107 -5.03 -4.93 21.89
N MET A 108 -4.37 -6.07 22.06
CA MET A 108 -4.77 -7.11 22.99
C MET A 108 -4.69 -6.66 24.46
N THR A 109 -3.67 -5.89 24.85
CA THR A 109 -3.41 -5.57 26.26
C THR A 109 -3.88 -4.18 26.69
N ASN A 110 -3.91 -3.23 25.76
CA ASN A 110 -4.24 -1.83 26.00
C ASN A 110 -4.89 -1.17 24.75
N PRO A 111 -6.15 -1.48 24.44
CA PRO A 111 -6.85 -0.89 23.30
C PRO A 111 -7.04 0.63 23.41
N PHE A 112 -6.90 1.22 24.61
CA PHE A 112 -6.90 2.68 24.79
C PHE A 112 -5.74 3.33 24.04
N ASP A 113 -4.55 2.75 24.09
CA ASP A 113 -3.38 3.30 23.39
C ASP A 113 -3.53 3.23 21.88
N VAL A 114 -4.19 2.18 21.41
CA VAL A 114 -4.51 2.00 19.99
C VAL A 114 -5.41 3.15 19.51
N TYR A 115 -6.45 3.50 20.27
CA TYR A 115 -7.35 4.59 19.89
C TYR A 115 -6.68 5.98 19.94
N ASN A 116 -5.84 6.23 20.95
CA ASN A 116 -5.32 7.58 21.20
C ASN A 116 -3.97 7.87 20.53
N PHE A 117 -3.12 6.86 20.31
CA PHE A 117 -1.75 7.09 19.80
C PHE A 117 -1.51 6.58 18.38
N LEU A 118 -2.28 5.59 17.87
CA LEU A 118 -2.12 5.17 16.47
C LEU A 118 -2.37 6.28 15.46
N PRO A 119 -3.32 7.22 15.64
CA PRO A 119 -3.50 8.32 14.70
C PRO A 119 -2.22 9.14 14.48
N GLU A 120 -1.46 9.42 15.54
CA GLU A 120 -0.17 10.11 15.44
C GLU A 120 0.87 9.27 14.70
N LYS A 121 0.88 7.95 14.92
CA LYS A 121 1.77 7.02 14.20
C LYS A 121 1.42 6.86 12.73
N ALA A 122 0.14 6.85 12.38
CA ALA A 122 -0.30 6.87 10.99
C ALA A 122 0.17 8.17 10.30
N GLU A 123 0.11 9.30 11.00
CA GLU A 123 0.61 10.58 10.49
C GLU A 123 2.13 10.58 10.29
N GLU A 124 2.90 10.00 11.22
CA GLU A 124 4.36 9.80 11.04
C GLU A 124 4.66 8.93 9.81
N VAL A 125 3.90 7.86 9.59
CA VAL A 125 4.05 6.99 8.41
C VAL A 125 3.71 7.73 7.13
N ARG A 126 2.63 8.52 7.12
CA ARG A 126 2.21 9.31 5.95
C ARG A 126 3.29 10.31 5.54
N LYS A 127 3.90 11.02 6.49
CA LYS A 127 5.02 11.95 6.21
C LYS A 127 6.23 11.22 5.61
N LYS A 128 6.56 10.04 6.13
CA LYS A 128 7.65 9.21 5.59
C LYS A 128 7.35 8.72 4.18
N LEU A 129 6.12 8.26 3.92
CA LEU A 129 5.69 7.84 2.60
C LEU A 129 5.74 8.99 1.59
N ALA A 130 5.28 10.18 1.98
CA ALA A 130 5.35 11.37 1.15
C ALA A 130 6.80 11.73 0.78
N SER A 131 7.70 11.76 1.78
CA SER A 131 9.13 11.97 1.53
C SER A 131 9.74 10.89 0.64
N PHE A 132 9.31 9.63 0.77
CA PHE A 132 9.83 8.50 -0.01
C PHE A 132 9.52 8.60 -1.51
N VAL A 133 8.44 9.32 -1.87
CA VAL A 133 8.01 9.50 -3.27
C VAL A 133 8.17 10.94 -3.77
N ASN A 134 8.92 11.76 -3.02
CA ASN A 134 9.11 13.19 -3.27
C ASN A 134 7.80 13.99 -3.38
N ALA A 135 6.86 13.79 -2.45
CA ALA A 135 5.58 14.50 -2.38
C ALA A 135 5.40 15.26 -1.05
N SER A 136 4.46 16.20 -1.02
CA SER A 136 4.01 16.79 0.25
C SER A 136 3.14 15.79 1.01
N PRO A 137 3.17 15.77 2.36
CA PRO A 137 2.25 14.96 3.13
C PRO A 137 0.80 15.17 2.71
N GLU A 138 0.36 16.41 2.51
CA GLU A 138 -0.99 16.83 2.09
C GLU A 138 -1.44 16.25 0.74
N GLU A 139 -0.55 15.64 -0.02
CA GLU A 139 -0.85 14.98 -1.28
C GLU A 139 -0.92 13.45 -1.15
N VAL A 140 -0.61 12.89 0.01
CA VAL A 140 -0.52 11.43 0.21
C VAL A 140 -1.57 10.95 1.19
N ILE A 141 -2.23 9.86 0.80
CA ILE A 141 -3.22 9.12 1.57
C ILE A 141 -2.76 7.67 1.69
N ILE A 142 -2.94 7.10 2.89
CA ILE A 142 -2.77 5.66 3.12
C ILE A 142 -4.10 4.97 2.82
N THR A 143 -4.09 4.10 1.81
CA THR A 143 -5.21 3.22 1.44
C THR A 143 -4.88 1.78 1.87
N HIS A 144 -5.65 0.80 1.43
CA HIS A 144 -5.42 -0.62 1.66
C HIS A 144 -4.69 -1.30 0.49
N ASN A 145 -4.81 -0.77 -0.72
CA ASN A 145 -4.14 -1.26 -1.93
C ASN A 145 -4.31 -0.28 -3.11
N THR A 146 -3.64 -0.59 -4.22
CA THR A 146 -3.72 0.15 -5.50
C THR A 146 -5.16 0.24 -6.03
N THR A 147 -5.90 -0.87 -6.03
CA THR A 147 -7.27 -0.93 -6.56
C THR A 147 -8.21 -0.01 -5.79
N GLU A 148 -8.09 0.08 -4.48
CA GLU A 148 -8.87 1.02 -3.67
C GLU A 148 -8.53 2.47 -4.03
N GLY A 149 -7.24 2.80 -4.19
CA GLY A 149 -6.80 4.12 -4.66
C GLY A 149 -7.44 4.51 -6.00
N ILE A 150 -7.45 3.59 -6.96
CA ILE A 150 -8.10 3.81 -8.27
C ILE A 150 -9.62 3.95 -8.12
N ASN A 151 -10.25 3.22 -7.21
CA ASN A 151 -11.69 3.38 -6.93
C ASN A 151 -12.01 4.76 -6.36
N PHE A 152 -11.18 5.32 -5.48
CA PHE A 152 -11.38 6.68 -4.97
C PHE A 152 -11.35 7.69 -6.12
N VAL A 153 -10.40 7.57 -7.04
CA VAL A 153 -10.31 8.47 -8.21
C VAL A 153 -11.51 8.30 -9.15
N ALA A 154 -11.78 7.06 -9.59
CA ALA A 154 -12.83 6.79 -10.58
C ALA A 154 -14.23 7.18 -10.08
N ASN A 155 -14.51 6.96 -8.79
CA ASN A 155 -15.81 7.29 -8.23
C ASN A 155 -15.89 8.75 -7.76
N GLY A 156 -14.79 9.36 -7.31
CA GLY A 156 -14.73 10.72 -6.80
C GLY A 156 -14.75 11.81 -7.89
N LEU A 157 -14.22 11.52 -9.08
CA LEU A 157 -14.30 12.49 -10.19
C LEU A 157 -15.74 12.66 -10.68
N ASP A 158 -16.18 13.90 -10.83
CA ASP A 158 -17.52 14.27 -11.30
C ASP A 158 -17.64 14.27 -12.84
N LEU A 159 -17.25 13.15 -13.46
CA LEU A 159 -17.37 12.94 -14.90
C LEU A 159 -18.84 12.85 -15.35
N LYS A 160 -19.15 13.45 -16.48
CA LYS A 160 -20.49 13.51 -17.06
C LYS A 160 -20.71 12.37 -18.07
N PRO A 161 -21.98 12.00 -18.35
CA PRO A 161 -22.27 11.05 -19.41
C PRO A 161 -21.63 11.47 -20.74
N GLY A 162 -20.93 10.54 -21.40
CA GLY A 162 -20.21 10.79 -22.64
C GLY A 162 -18.77 11.29 -22.47
N ASP A 163 -18.34 11.71 -21.28
CA ASP A 163 -16.91 11.97 -21.01
C ASP A 163 -16.11 10.69 -21.20
N GLU A 164 -14.88 10.83 -21.70
CA GLU A 164 -14.04 9.72 -22.13
C GLU A 164 -12.86 9.50 -21.16
N VAL A 165 -12.68 8.26 -20.75
CA VAL A 165 -11.50 7.75 -20.02
C VAL A 165 -10.67 6.95 -21.01
N LEU A 166 -9.42 7.36 -21.26
CA LEU A 166 -8.49 6.56 -22.05
C LEU A 166 -7.78 5.56 -21.15
N MET A 167 -7.72 4.31 -21.59
CA MET A 167 -7.04 3.21 -20.89
C MET A 167 -6.32 2.34 -21.91
N SER A 168 -5.17 1.75 -21.58
CA SER A 168 -4.56 0.78 -22.50
C SER A 168 -5.37 -0.53 -22.56
N GLN A 169 -5.10 -1.38 -23.55
CA GLN A 169 -5.64 -2.75 -23.58
C GLN A 169 -4.96 -3.71 -22.58
N LEU A 170 -3.91 -3.26 -21.87
CA LEU A 170 -3.08 -4.08 -20.99
C LEU A 170 -3.32 -3.80 -19.50
N GLU A 171 -4.38 -3.06 -19.16
CA GLU A 171 -4.68 -2.68 -17.78
C GLU A 171 -5.02 -3.88 -16.90
N HIS A 172 -4.53 -3.85 -15.66
CA HIS A 172 -4.89 -4.83 -14.66
C HIS A 172 -6.41 -4.79 -14.39
N PRO A 173 -7.10 -5.93 -14.17
CA PRO A 173 -8.53 -5.93 -13.87
C PRO A 173 -8.90 -5.00 -12.70
N GLY A 174 -8.04 -4.90 -11.69
CA GLY A 174 -8.21 -3.99 -10.56
C GLY A 174 -8.13 -2.50 -10.92
N ALA A 175 -7.51 -2.13 -12.04
CA ALA A 175 -7.53 -0.77 -12.58
C ALA A 175 -8.70 -0.55 -13.55
N LEU A 176 -9.05 -1.57 -14.34
CA LEU A 176 -10.11 -1.49 -15.36
C LEU A 176 -11.53 -1.51 -14.78
N HIS A 177 -11.79 -2.35 -13.79
CA HIS A 177 -13.14 -2.55 -13.28
C HIS A 177 -13.76 -1.34 -12.55
N PRO A 178 -13.01 -0.50 -11.81
CA PRO A 178 -13.52 0.75 -11.27
C PRO A 178 -14.12 1.66 -12.36
N TRP A 179 -13.41 1.81 -13.48
CA TRP A 179 -13.89 2.58 -14.62
C TRP A 179 -15.07 1.92 -15.32
N ARG A 180 -15.08 0.59 -15.48
CA ARG A 180 -16.25 -0.13 -16.04
C ARG A 180 -17.51 0.06 -15.20
N LEU A 181 -17.35 0.09 -13.87
CA LEU A 181 -18.45 0.39 -12.96
C LEU A 181 -18.94 1.83 -13.14
N LYS A 182 -18.02 2.81 -13.20
CA LYS A 182 -18.35 4.22 -13.45
C LYS A 182 -19.07 4.40 -14.79
N ALA A 183 -18.59 3.75 -15.86
CA ALA A 183 -19.23 3.74 -17.16
C ALA A 183 -20.68 3.23 -17.10
N LYS A 184 -20.90 2.10 -16.42
CA LYS A 184 -22.24 1.51 -16.26
C LYS A 184 -23.19 2.38 -15.44
N ARG A 185 -22.70 3.08 -14.41
CA ARG A 185 -23.52 3.88 -13.49
C ARG A 185 -23.78 5.31 -13.97
N SER A 186 -22.82 5.90 -14.68
CA SER A 186 -22.80 7.34 -14.97
C SER A 186 -22.70 7.66 -16.47
N GLY A 187 -22.64 6.65 -17.34
CA GLY A 187 -22.59 6.85 -18.80
C GLY A 187 -21.25 7.37 -19.33
N VAL A 188 -20.18 7.32 -18.52
CA VAL A 188 -18.80 7.57 -18.95
C VAL A 188 -18.39 6.53 -20.00
N VAL A 189 -17.60 6.95 -20.99
CA VAL A 189 -17.13 6.08 -22.08
C VAL A 189 -15.67 5.68 -21.81
N ILE A 190 -15.38 4.39 -21.81
CA ILE A 190 -13.99 3.90 -21.80
C ILE A 190 -13.54 3.76 -23.24
N LYS A 191 -12.45 4.42 -23.59
CA LYS A 191 -11.75 4.22 -24.87
C LYS A 191 -10.47 3.45 -24.62
N GLU A 192 -10.46 2.24 -25.16
CA GLU A 192 -9.27 1.39 -25.15
C GLU A 192 -8.27 1.89 -26.20
N VAL A 193 -7.04 2.14 -25.76
CA VAL A 193 -5.89 2.54 -26.55
C VAL A 193 -5.02 1.31 -26.77
N LYS A 194 -4.70 1.01 -28.03
CA LYS A 194 -3.83 -0.12 -28.37
C LYS A 194 -2.37 0.30 -28.35
N ILE A 195 -1.63 -0.14 -27.34
CA ILE A 195 -0.18 0.08 -27.23
C ILE A 195 0.60 -1.17 -27.69
N PRO A 196 1.79 -1.03 -28.29
CA PRO A 196 2.63 -2.18 -28.64
C PRO A 196 3.03 -2.99 -27.40
N ILE A 197 3.04 -4.33 -27.51
CA ILE A 197 3.52 -5.22 -26.42
C ILE A 197 5.04 -5.13 -26.27
N THR A 198 5.75 -4.98 -27.39
CA THR A 198 7.20 -4.83 -27.47
C THR A 198 7.53 -3.55 -28.24
N PRO A 199 7.29 -2.37 -27.66
CA PRO A 199 7.64 -1.12 -28.32
C PRO A 199 9.15 -1.06 -28.52
N ARG A 200 9.59 -0.55 -29.68
CA ARG A 200 11.00 -0.31 -29.97
C ARG A 200 11.47 0.99 -29.31
N LYS A 201 10.55 1.93 -29.08
CA LYS A 201 10.80 3.18 -28.35
C LYS A 201 9.59 3.56 -27.49
N ALA A 202 9.82 4.32 -26.43
CA ALA A 202 8.76 4.71 -25.48
C ALA A 202 7.68 5.59 -26.14
N GLU A 203 8.06 6.40 -27.12
CA GLU A 203 7.20 7.33 -27.84
C GLU A 203 6.07 6.62 -28.59
N GLU A 204 6.23 5.34 -28.96
CA GLU A 204 5.16 4.55 -29.58
C GLU A 204 3.94 4.38 -28.65
N ILE A 205 4.13 4.51 -27.34
CA ILE A 205 3.05 4.50 -26.34
C ILE A 205 2.36 5.88 -26.31
N ASP A 206 3.15 6.96 -26.24
CA ASP A 206 2.65 8.33 -26.18
C ASP A 206 1.86 8.69 -27.44
N GLU A 207 2.38 8.33 -28.61
CA GLU A 207 1.72 8.53 -29.91
C GLU A 207 0.37 7.79 -29.97
N ALA A 208 0.28 6.58 -29.41
CA ALA A 208 -0.97 5.83 -29.37
C ALA A 208 -2.03 6.53 -28.50
N PHE A 209 -1.64 7.06 -27.34
CA PHE A 209 -2.55 7.84 -26.50
C PHE A 209 -2.93 9.17 -27.16
N ALA A 210 -1.96 9.90 -27.71
CA ALA A 210 -2.18 11.16 -28.39
C ALA A 210 -3.20 11.03 -29.55
N ALA A 211 -3.10 9.95 -30.34
CA ALA A 211 -4.01 9.65 -31.43
C ALA A 211 -5.44 9.29 -30.96
N ALA A 212 -5.60 8.82 -29.72
CA ALA A 212 -6.89 8.43 -29.15
C ALA A 212 -7.63 9.58 -28.45
N ILE A 213 -6.96 10.68 -28.16
CA ILE A 213 -7.54 11.85 -27.49
C ILE A 213 -8.62 12.50 -28.36
N THR A 214 -9.73 12.87 -27.73
CA THR A 214 -10.79 13.66 -28.36
C THR A 214 -11.23 14.83 -27.46
N PRO A 215 -12.08 15.75 -27.93
CA PRO A 215 -12.62 16.82 -27.09
C PRO A 215 -13.41 16.34 -25.85
N ARG A 216 -13.81 15.07 -25.80
CA ARG A 216 -14.49 14.46 -24.65
C ARG A 216 -13.54 13.76 -23.68
N THR A 217 -12.27 13.62 -24.01
CA THR A 217 -11.29 13.02 -23.10
C THR A 217 -11.14 13.89 -21.85
N ARG A 218 -11.25 13.26 -20.68
CA ARG A 218 -11.07 13.93 -19.38
C ARG A 218 -9.93 13.36 -18.57
N ILE A 219 -9.65 12.07 -18.72
CA ILE A 219 -8.59 11.42 -17.96
C ILE A 219 -7.97 10.27 -18.76
N ILE A 220 -6.65 10.10 -18.61
CA ILE A 220 -5.91 8.91 -18.99
C ILE A 220 -5.63 8.11 -17.72
N SER A 221 -6.09 6.86 -17.66
CA SER A 221 -5.81 5.93 -16.57
C SER A 221 -4.98 4.77 -17.12
N VAL A 222 -3.72 4.69 -16.73
CA VAL A 222 -2.75 3.77 -17.34
C VAL A 222 -1.83 3.12 -16.33
N GLY A 223 -1.47 1.85 -16.56
CA GLY A 223 -0.44 1.15 -15.81
C GLY A 223 0.94 1.79 -16.00
N HIS A 224 1.56 2.25 -14.92
CA HIS A 224 2.95 2.73 -14.91
C HIS A 224 3.92 1.58 -15.21
N THR A 225 3.68 0.41 -14.63
CA THR A 225 4.35 -0.84 -15.02
C THR A 225 3.30 -1.87 -15.36
N VAL A 226 3.26 -2.29 -16.62
CA VAL A 226 2.28 -3.24 -17.13
C VAL A 226 2.52 -4.61 -16.52
N PHE A 227 1.54 -5.11 -15.76
CA PHE A 227 1.71 -6.32 -14.93
C PHE A 227 2.00 -7.61 -15.71
N ILE A 228 1.59 -7.68 -16.98
CA ILE A 228 1.78 -8.87 -17.84
C ILE A 228 3.14 -8.87 -18.51
N THR A 229 3.61 -7.72 -18.98
CA THR A 229 4.77 -7.60 -19.87
C THR A 229 6.00 -7.01 -19.19
N GLY A 230 5.83 -6.35 -18.03
CA GLY A 230 6.89 -5.58 -17.37
C GLY A 230 7.21 -4.25 -18.05
N LEU A 231 6.46 -3.86 -19.09
CA LEU A 231 6.65 -2.59 -19.79
C LEU A 231 6.46 -1.42 -18.82
N ILE A 232 7.39 -0.46 -18.84
CA ILE A 232 7.27 0.79 -18.08
C ILE A 232 6.74 1.87 -19.01
N THR A 233 5.55 2.38 -18.71
CA THR A 233 4.91 3.47 -19.45
C THR A 233 5.63 4.78 -19.16
N PRO A 234 5.91 5.64 -20.18
CA PRO A 234 6.54 6.95 -20.00
C PRO A 234 5.56 7.96 -19.39
N ILE A 235 5.30 7.79 -18.08
CA ILE A 235 4.27 8.56 -17.36
C ILE A 235 4.53 10.07 -17.39
N LYS A 236 5.80 10.49 -17.39
CA LYS A 236 6.17 11.90 -17.40
C LYS A 236 5.76 12.57 -18.71
N GLU A 237 6.14 11.96 -19.83
CA GLU A 237 5.84 12.43 -21.18
C GLU A 237 4.33 12.42 -21.44
N LEU A 238 3.65 11.34 -21.01
CA LEU A 238 2.20 11.22 -21.12
C LEU A 238 1.47 12.27 -20.27
N SER A 239 1.96 12.57 -19.06
CA SER A 239 1.40 13.62 -18.20
C SER A 239 1.54 15.00 -18.84
N ALA A 240 2.72 15.35 -19.35
CA ALA A 240 2.95 16.62 -20.01
C ALA A 240 2.00 16.81 -21.22
N MET A 241 1.89 15.78 -22.08
CA MET A 241 1.02 15.80 -23.26
C MET A 241 -0.48 15.89 -22.90
N ALA A 242 -0.91 15.25 -21.80
CA ALA A 242 -2.28 15.34 -21.31
C ALA A 242 -2.62 16.73 -20.75
N HIS A 243 -1.71 17.32 -19.95
CA HIS A 243 -1.95 18.62 -19.31
C HIS A 243 -2.03 19.78 -20.31
N GLU A 244 -1.31 19.72 -21.43
CA GLU A 244 -1.47 20.68 -22.54
C GLU A 244 -2.92 20.77 -23.06
N LYS A 245 -3.72 19.73 -22.80
CA LYS A 245 -5.12 19.61 -23.25
C LYS A 245 -6.12 19.65 -22.10
N GLY A 246 -5.66 19.92 -20.87
CA GLY A 246 -6.49 19.89 -19.67
C GLY A 246 -7.03 18.49 -19.31
N ILE A 247 -6.27 17.44 -19.64
CA ILE A 247 -6.64 16.05 -19.36
C ILE A 247 -5.87 15.57 -18.13
N LEU A 248 -6.58 14.96 -17.18
CA LEU A 248 -5.99 14.38 -15.97
C LEU A 248 -5.27 13.04 -16.28
N VAL A 249 -4.33 12.65 -15.42
CA VAL A 249 -3.58 11.39 -15.53
C VAL A 249 -3.57 10.66 -14.20
N LEU A 250 -4.05 9.41 -14.24
CA LEU A 250 -3.95 8.43 -13.16
C LEU A 250 -2.98 7.33 -13.54
N ALA A 251 -1.93 7.16 -12.74
CA ALA A 251 -1.00 6.04 -12.85
C ALA A 251 -1.39 4.89 -11.91
N ASP A 252 -1.74 3.72 -12.47
CA ASP A 252 -1.71 2.45 -11.73
C ASP A 252 -0.24 2.02 -11.60
N SER A 253 0.32 2.21 -10.41
CA SER A 253 1.71 1.92 -10.11
C SER A 253 1.82 0.82 -9.06
N ALA A 254 0.99 -0.23 -9.15
CA ALA A 254 1.07 -1.36 -8.23
C ALA A 254 2.48 -1.95 -8.13
N HIS A 255 3.27 -1.91 -9.20
CA HIS A 255 4.66 -2.34 -9.19
C HIS A 255 5.69 -1.23 -8.96
N GLY A 256 5.32 0.06 -8.96
CA GLY A 256 6.33 1.12 -8.90
C GLY A 256 6.97 1.29 -7.53
N LEU A 257 6.17 1.37 -6.46
CA LEU A 257 6.69 1.68 -5.12
C LEU A 257 7.59 0.56 -4.58
N GLY A 258 8.87 0.88 -4.38
CA GLY A 258 9.91 -0.06 -3.95
C GLY A 258 10.63 -0.79 -5.08
N MET A 259 10.15 -0.71 -6.33
CA MET A 259 10.84 -1.23 -7.52
C MET A 259 11.52 -0.12 -8.32
N LEU A 260 10.87 1.03 -8.43
CA LEU A 260 11.34 2.18 -9.20
C LEU A 260 11.78 3.30 -8.25
N ASN A 261 12.76 4.09 -8.70
CA ASN A 261 13.11 5.34 -8.04
C ASN A 261 12.08 6.41 -8.43
N LEU A 262 11.14 6.70 -7.54
CA LEU A 262 9.97 7.52 -7.85
C LEU A 262 10.16 8.97 -7.39
N ASP A 263 9.86 9.89 -8.31
CA ASP A 263 9.68 11.31 -8.02
C ASP A 263 8.33 11.74 -8.60
N LEU A 264 7.29 11.81 -7.75
CA LEU A 264 5.94 12.11 -8.22
C LEU A 264 5.80 13.53 -8.77
N LYS A 265 6.62 14.47 -8.30
CA LYS A 265 6.65 15.84 -8.85
C LYS A 265 7.24 15.84 -10.26
N ALA A 266 8.33 15.10 -10.47
CA ALA A 266 8.93 14.98 -11.80
C ALA A 266 8.07 14.18 -12.78
N LEU A 267 7.30 13.19 -12.30
CA LEU A 267 6.35 12.41 -13.12
C LEU A 267 5.12 13.23 -13.53
N GLY A 268 4.74 14.25 -12.77
CA GLY A 268 3.67 15.19 -13.14
C GLY A 268 2.24 14.68 -12.99
N VAL A 269 2.03 13.40 -12.70
CA VAL A 269 0.69 12.77 -12.56
C VAL A 269 -0.25 13.53 -11.63
N ASP A 270 -1.55 13.49 -11.95
CA ASP A 270 -2.61 14.03 -11.11
C ASP A 270 -2.93 13.07 -9.95
N PHE A 271 -2.92 11.77 -10.26
CA PHE A 271 -3.18 10.70 -9.32
C PHE A 271 -2.18 9.55 -9.49
N PHE A 272 -1.76 8.95 -8.38
CA PHE A 272 -0.89 7.77 -8.40
C PHE A 272 -1.32 6.79 -7.31
N ALA A 273 -1.62 5.56 -7.70
CA ALA A 273 -2.04 4.51 -6.77
C ALA A 273 -1.01 3.38 -6.74
N SER A 274 -0.67 2.87 -5.56
CA SER A 274 0.30 1.78 -5.41
C SER A 274 0.03 0.87 -4.21
N SER A 275 0.62 -0.33 -4.28
CA SER A 275 0.54 -1.40 -3.28
C SER A 275 1.94 -1.67 -2.72
N PRO A 276 2.34 -1.02 -1.62
CA PRO A 276 3.62 -1.24 -0.95
C PRO A 276 3.90 -2.69 -0.55
N TYR A 277 2.86 -3.54 -0.40
CA TYR A 277 3.04 -4.95 -0.03
C TYR A 277 3.59 -5.84 -1.16
N LYS A 278 3.96 -5.26 -2.30
CA LYS A 278 4.68 -5.94 -3.38
C LYS A 278 6.19 -5.75 -3.18
N TRP A 279 6.76 -4.68 -3.73
CA TRP A 279 8.22 -4.52 -3.75
C TRP A 279 8.80 -3.86 -2.49
N LEU A 280 8.03 -3.03 -1.78
CA LEU A 280 8.50 -2.31 -0.59
C LEU A 280 8.58 -3.20 0.67
N GLY A 281 7.96 -4.38 0.66
CA GLY A 281 7.95 -5.30 1.81
C GLY A 281 7.01 -4.87 2.95
N ALA A 282 5.99 -4.07 2.64
CA ALA A 282 4.94 -3.71 3.59
C ALA A 282 3.96 -4.89 3.82
N PRO A 283 3.17 -4.90 4.91
CA PRO A 283 2.11 -5.88 5.07
C PRO A 283 0.97 -5.66 4.06
N CYS A 284 0.29 -6.76 3.70
CA CYS A 284 -0.97 -6.69 2.96
C CYS A 284 -1.99 -5.81 3.70
N GLY A 285 -2.84 -5.12 2.94
CA GLY A 285 -3.82 -4.18 3.50
C GLY A 285 -3.26 -2.77 3.70
N VAL A 286 -2.10 -2.46 3.12
CA VAL A 286 -1.55 -1.10 3.03
C VAL A 286 -1.40 -0.72 1.56
N GLY A 287 -1.85 0.47 1.22
CA GLY A 287 -1.79 1.10 -0.08
C GLY A 287 -1.36 2.56 0.04
N LEU A 288 -1.02 3.16 -1.08
CA LEU A 288 -0.73 4.59 -1.20
C LEU A 288 -1.58 5.15 -2.34
N LEU A 289 -2.26 6.26 -2.07
CA LEU A 289 -2.86 7.12 -3.08
C LEU A 289 -2.22 8.50 -2.96
N TYR A 290 -1.59 8.97 -4.03
CA TYR A 290 -1.15 10.34 -4.20
C TYR A 290 -2.18 11.10 -5.03
N ILE A 291 -2.46 12.34 -4.61
CA ILE A 291 -3.36 13.27 -5.27
C ILE A 291 -2.66 14.62 -5.32
N ARG A 292 -2.34 15.04 -6.54
CA ARG A 292 -1.66 16.31 -6.76
C ARG A 292 -2.50 17.45 -6.21
N LYS A 293 -1.84 18.38 -5.51
CA LYS A 293 -2.51 19.45 -4.74
C LYS A 293 -3.55 20.22 -5.56
N GLU A 294 -3.23 20.55 -6.81
CA GLU A 294 -4.07 21.40 -7.66
C GLU A 294 -5.39 20.75 -8.08
N VAL A 295 -5.51 19.42 -8.01
CA VAL A 295 -6.72 18.69 -8.46
C VAL A 295 -7.53 18.11 -7.29
N GLN A 296 -7.14 18.41 -6.04
CA GLN A 296 -7.81 17.86 -4.86
C GLN A 296 -9.27 18.30 -4.76
N GLU A 297 -9.59 19.54 -5.17
CA GLU A 297 -10.96 20.06 -5.16
C GLU A 297 -11.86 19.44 -6.25
N GLU A 298 -11.27 18.84 -7.29
CA GLU A 298 -12.01 18.15 -8.35
C GLU A 298 -12.44 16.74 -7.93
N LEU A 299 -11.86 16.21 -6.85
CA LEU A 299 -12.13 14.85 -6.38
C LEU A 299 -13.08 14.88 -5.18
N TRP A 300 -14.22 14.21 -5.30
CA TRP A 300 -15.13 14.02 -4.18
C TRP A 300 -14.70 12.83 -3.30
N PRO A 301 -14.79 12.93 -1.97
CA PRO A 301 -14.66 11.77 -1.11
C PRO A 301 -15.81 10.79 -1.37
N THR A 302 -15.49 9.50 -1.48
CA THR A 302 -16.52 8.47 -1.73
C THR A 302 -16.83 7.62 -0.50
N ILE A 303 -15.97 7.68 0.51
CA ILE A 303 -16.18 7.03 1.80
C ILE A 303 -15.81 8.04 2.90
N VAL A 304 -16.82 8.47 3.66
CA VAL A 304 -16.70 9.57 4.64
C VAL A 304 -17.13 9.14 6.04
N THR A 305 -16.57 9.82 7.03
CA THR A 305 -17.03 9.82 8.43
C THR A 305 -17.11 11.26 8.95
N SER A 306 -17.31 11.44 10.26
CA SER A 306 -17.25 12.76 10.89
C SER A 306 -15.96 13.51 10.53
N GLY A 307 -16.11 14.79 10.17
CA GLY A 307 -14.99 15.69 9.85
C GLY A 307 -14.57 15.74 8.38
N TRP A 308 -15.26 15.05 7.45
CA TRP A 308 -14.93 15.08 6.01
C TRP A 308 -14.93 16.50 5.41
N ASP A 309 -15.71 17.40 5.99
CA ASP A 309 -15.88 18.80 5.60
C ASP A 309 -14.94 19.77 6.35
N THR A 310 -14.01 19.25 7.17
CA THR A 310 -13.13 20.08 8.01
C THR A 310 -11.67 20.11 7.55
N TYR A 311 -11.25 19.19 6.67
CA TYR A 311 -9.88 19.17 6.13
C TYR A 311 -9.82 19.83 4.75
N PRO A 312 -8.88 20.75 4.50
CA PRO A 312 -8.77 21.47 3.22
C PRO A 312 -7.89 20.75 2.17
N ASP A 313 -7.54 19.48 2.39
CA ASP A 313 -6.57 18.75 1.56
C ASP A 313 -7.01 17.29 1.32
N ALA A 314 -6.14 16.49 0.69
CA ALA A 314 -6.40 15.10 0.34
C ALA A 314 -6.94 14.23 1.50
N ARG A 315 -6.70 14.61 2.77
CA ARG A 315 -7.28 13.91 3.92
C ARG A 315 -8.80 13.91 3.89
N ALA A 316 -9.45 14.94 3.36
CA ALA A 316 -10.90 14.98 3.17
C ALA A 316 -11.43 13.75 2.41
N LEU A 317 -10.61 13.20 1.51
CA LEU A 317 -10.97 12.20 0.49
C LEU A 317 -11.07 10.77 1.03
N VAL A 318 -10.41 10.49 2.16
CA VAL A 318 -10.35 9.15 2.79
C VAL A 318 -10.42 9.25 4.31
N LEU A 319 -11.21 10.19 4.85
CA LEU A 319 -11.62 10.18 6.27
C LEU A 319 -12.61 9.05 6.54
N THR A 320 -12.27 7.83 6.16
CA THR A 320 -12.97 6.64 6.58
C THR A 320 -12.45 6.15 7.94
N VAL A 321 -11.29 6.63 8.40
CA VAL A 321 -10.51 5.83 9.34
C VAL A 321 -9.82 6.60 10.46
N ARG A 322 -10.59 7.21 11.36
CA ARG A 322 -10.18 7.21 12.78
C ARG A 322 -10.54 5.90 13.49
N MET A 323 -11.44 5.08 12.92
CA MET A 323 -11.98 3.86 13.55
C MET A 323 -11.69 2.54 12.82
N LEU A 324 -11.39 2.56 11.52
CA LEU A 324 -11.25 1.36 10.66
C LEU A 324 -9.78 0.92 10.36
N MET A 325 -8.77 1.52 11.00
CA MET A 325 -7.34 1.11 10.92
C MET A 325 -7.01 0.18 12.11
N LEU A 326 -8.07 -0.36 12.72
CA LEU A 326 -8.10 -1.34 13.80
C LEU A 326 -8.37 -2.73 13.20
#